data_AF-A0A9W7Z173-F1
#
_entry.id   AF-A0A9W7Z173-F1
#
_cell.length_a   1.000
_cell.length_b   1.000
_cell.length_c   1.000
_cell.angle_alpha   90.00
_cell.angle_beta   90.00
_cell.angle_gamma   90.00
#
_symmetry.space_group_name_H-M   'P 1'
#
loop_
_entity.id
_entity.type
_entity.pdbx_description
1 polymer ?
#
loop_
_entity_poly.entity_id
_entity_poly.type
_entity_poly.pdbx_seq_one_letter_code
_entity_poly.pdbx_strand_id
1 'polypeptide(L)'
;MSAPKTAYYDRQLVDEDTHQSIMLCKAVLKKQDSPSATKIACHARIVALLDKLPLIRLFDRTMATQNTSDLPDYAPKMRQLLMDRCMAYFNLACAFHRDGNVQNAASNYQRSTTLGETLLQTVLAPRDEPEKDAELRFEVHSNTLTILLVALRSWAEVERAIGRVTSAQRIEARVAALEPEPCTSGDE
;
A
#
# COMPACT_ATOMS: atom_id res chain seq x y z
N MET A 1 20.01 34.20 -6.72
CA MET A 1 18.55 34.03 -6.54
C MET A 1 18.22 32.59 -6.89
N SER A 2 18.01 31.73 -5.90
CA SER A 2 17.64 30.33 -6.11
C SER A 2 16.15 30.28 -6.43
N ALA A 3 15.77 29.69 -7.57
CA ALA A 3 14.37 29.41 -7.86
C ALA A 3 13.77 28.55 -6.72
N PRO A 4 12.50 28.75 -6.35
CA PRO A 4 11.87 27.94 -5.32
C PRO A 4 11.75 26.51 -5.84
N LYS A 5 12.41 25.57 -5.14
CA LYS A 5 12.44 24.12 -5.46
C LYS A 5 11.04 23.50 -5.61
N THR A 6 9.99 24.20 -5.18
CA THR A 6 8.58 23.79 -5.24
C THR A 6 8.03 23.77 -6.67
N ALA A 7 8.44 24.69 -7.55
CA ALA A 7 7.89 24.80 -8.90
C ALA A 7 8.33 23.68 -9.86
N TYR A 8 9.38 22.92 -9.53
CA TYR A 8 9.91 21.83 -10.36
C TYR A 8 9.11 20.53 -10.25
N TYR A 9 8.38 20.34 -9.14
CA TYR A 9 7.69 19.07 -8.84
C TYR A 9 6.20 19.06 -9.20
N ASP A 10 5.57 20.21 -9.41
CA ASP A 10 4.13 20.31 -9.69
C ASP A 10 3.71 19.82 -11.10
N ARG A 11 4.64 19.73 -12.06
CA ARG A 11 4.31 19.36 -13.45
C ARG A 11 4.57 17.89 -13.85
N GLN A 12 5.19 17.05 -13.01
CA GLN A 12 5.54 15.67 -13.39
C GLN A 12 5.55 14.69 -12.19
N LEU A 13 4.47 14.62 -11.41
CA LEU A 13 4.39 13.63 -10.32
C LEU A 13 4.13 12.20 -10.82
N VAL A 14 3.45 12.08 -11.95
CA VAL A 14 3.31 10.86 -12.75
C VAL A 14 3.38 11.35 -14.20
N ASP A 15 4.41 10.97 -14.95
CA ASP A 15 4.45 11.28 -16.37
C ASP A 15 3.28 10.61 -17.11
N GLU A 16 2.87 11.21 -18.23
CA GLU A 16 1.72 10.76 -19.00
C GLU A 16 1.87 9.28 -19.44
N ASP A 17 3.08 8.87 -19.79
CA ASP A 17 3.42 7.50 -20.19
C ASP A 17 3.17 6.49 -19.06
N THR A 18 3.52 6.85 -17.82
CA THR A 18 3.29 6.03 -16.63
C THR A 18 1.80 5.91 -16.33
N HIS A 19 1.05 7.02 -16.44
CA HIS A 19 -0.40 7.00 -16.26
C HIS A 19 -1.08 6.11 -17.30
N GLN A 20 -0.75 6.30 -18.59
CA GLN A 20 -1.28 5.48 -19.68
C GLN A 20 -0.92 4.01 -19.50
N SER A 21 0.31 3.70 -19.11
CA SER A 21 0.76 2.32 -18.83
C SER A 21 -0.05 1.66 -17.72
N ILE A 22 -0.32 2.37 -16.62
CA ILE A 22 -1.16 1.85 -15.51
C ILE A 22 -2.59 1.61 -16.01
N MET A 23 -3.15 2.53 -16.81
CA MET A 23 -4.50 2.40 -17.35
C MET A 23 -4.63 1.21 -18.30
N LEU A 24 -3.64 0.96 -19.15
CA LEU A 24 -3.59 -0.22 -20.02
C LEU A 24 -3.56 -1.52 -19.20
N CYS A 25 -2.69 -1.61 -18.18
CA CYS A 25 -2.67 -2.77 -17.29
C CYS A 25 -4.02 -2.98 -16.58
N LYS A 26 -4.64 -1.91 -16.06
CA LYS A 26 -5.98 -1.99 -15.43
C LYS A 26 -7.06 -2.46 -16.41
N ALA A 27 -7.00 -2.03 -17.67
CA ALA A 27 -7.94 -2.48 -18.70
C ALA A 27 -7.81 -3.99 -18.97
N VAL A 28 -6.58 -4.51 -19.01
CA VAL A 28 -6.33 -5.96 -19.16
C VAL A 28 -6.84 -6.75 -17.96
N LEU A 29 -6.66 -6.22 -16.74
CA LEU A 29 -7.12 -6.84 -15.50
C LEU A 29 -8.65 -6.92 -15.38
N LYS A 30 -9.39 -6.01 -16.01
CA LYS A 30 -10.86 -6.03 -16.07
C LYS A 30 -11.43 -7.15 -16.96
N LYS A 31 -10.62 -7.71 -17.88
CA LYS A 31 -11.07 -8.81 -18.73
C LYS A 31 -11.11 -10.12 -17.94
N GLN A 32 -12.27 -10.74 -17.89
CA GLN A 32 -12.51 -11.95 -17.09
C GLN A 32 -11.59 -13.11 -17.54
N ASP A 33 -11.45 -13.27 -18.87
CA ASP A 33 -10.73 -14.39 -19.51
C ASP A 33 -9.22 -14.19 -19.63
N SER A 34 -8.66 -13.10 -19.09
CA SER A 34 -7.20 -12.89 -19.11
C SER A 34 -6.48 -14.02 -18.35
N PRO A 35 -5.46 -14.68 -18.95
CA PRO A 35 -4.69 -15.73 -18.28
C PRO A 35 -4.08 -15.26 -16.96
N SER A 36 -3.90 -16.18 -16.00
CA SER A 36 -3.28 -15.91 -14.68
C SER A 36 -1.93 -15.20 -14.84
N ALA A 37 -1.05 -15.74 -15.70
CA ALA A 37 0.26 -15.16 -15.98
C ALA A 37 0.18 -13.71 -16.52
N THR A 38 -0.81 -13.40 -17.36
CA THR A 38 -1.03 -12.04 -17.88
C THR A 38 -1.49 -11.10 -16.77
N LYS A 39 -2.38 -11.56 -15.88
CA LYS A 39 -2.83 -10.78 -14.72
C LYS A 39 -1.66 -10.49 -13.77
N ILE A 40 -0.83 -11.49 -13.48
CA ILE A 40 0.41 -11.34 -12.69
C ILE A 40 1.33 -10.31 -13.34
N ALA A 41 1.61 -10.43 -14.65
CA ALA A 41 2.48 -9.50 -15.36
C ALA A 41 1.96 -8.05 -15.30
N CYS A 42 0.65 -7.85 -15.42
CA CYS A 42 0.03 -6.53 -15.29
C CYS A 42 0.17 -5.96 -13.87
N HIS A 43 -0.10 -6.76 -12.84
CA HIS A 43 0.09 -6.33 -11.45
C HIS A 43 1.56 -6.02 -11.14
N ALA A 44 2.50 -6.86 -11.58
CA ALA A 44 3.93 -6.63 -11.43
C ALA A 44 4.39 -5.36 -12.16
N ARG A 45 3.82 -5.07 -13.34
CA ARG A 45 4.10 -3.83 -14.08
C ARG A 45 3.60 -2.61 -13.32
N ILE A 46 2.40 -2.65 -12.75
CA ILE A 46 1.85 -1.56 -11.93
C ILE A 46 2.76 -1.29 -10.72
N VAL A 47 3.15 -2.34 -9.99
CA VAL A 47 4.09 -2.21 -8.86
C VAL A 47 5.40 -1.56 -9.31
N ALA A 48 6.00 -2.03 -10.40
CA ALA A 48 7.26 -1.51 -10.92
C ALA A 48 7.18 -0.05 -11.38
N LEU A 49 6.01 0.41 -11.83
CA LEU A 49 5.77 1.81 -12.19
C LEU A 49 5.63 2.67 -10.93
N LEU A 50 4.85 2.23 -9.94
CA LEU A 50 4.68 2.94 -8.67
C LEU A 50 6.01 3.07 -7.90
N ASP A 51 6.82 2.01 -7.84
CA ASP A 51 8.15 2.01 -7.19
C ASP A 51 9.16 2.97 -7.85
N LYS A 52 8.91 3.38 -9.10
CA LYS A 52 9.76 4.33 -9.82
C LYS A 52 9.35 5.78 -9.65
N LEU A 53 8.16 6.03 -9.10
CA LEU A 53 7.67 7.40 -8.94
C LEU A 53 8.61 8.20 -8.02
N PRO A 54 9.01 9.43 -8.41
CA PRO A 54 9.93 10.25 -7.64
C PRO A 54 9.49 10.48 -6.19
N LEU A 55 8.17 10.65 -5.97
CA LEU A 55 7.59 10.82 -4.64
C LEU A 55 7.74 9.56 -3.78
N ILE A 56 7.45 8.38 -4.33
CA ILE A 56 7.62 7.11 -3.61
C ILE A 56 9.09 6.90 -3.24
N ARG A 57 10.02 7.20 -4.16
CA ARG A 57 11.47 7.11 -3.88
C ARG A 57 11.96 8.15 -2.88
N LEU A 58 11.33 9.32 -2.82
CA LEU A 58 11.61 10.31 -1.79
C LEU A 58 11.17 9.75 -0.44
N PHE A 59 9.93 9.26 -0.35
CA PHE A 59 9.41 8.63 0.87
C PHE A 59 10.31 7.49 1.36
N ASP A 60 10.66 6.53 0.49
CA ASP A 60 11.52 5.39 0.86
C ASP A 60 12.87 5.84 1.43
N ARG A 61 13.48 6.89 0.85
CA ARG A 61 14.73 7.48 1.36
C ARG A 61 14.54 8.15 2.72
N THR A 62 13.46 8.90 2.88
CA THR A 62 13.14 9.58 4.14
C THR A 62 12.87 8.60 5.27
N MET A 63 12.17 7.50 4.99
CA MET A 63 11.96 6.43 5.98
C MET A 63 13.27 5.73 6.35
N ALA A 64 14.17 5.52 5.37
CA ALA A 64 15.48 4.93 5.63
C ALA A 64 16.39 5.80 6.52
N THR A 65 16.29 7.12 6.44
CA THR A 65 17.08 8.05 7.28
C THR A 65 16.42 8.40 8.61
N GLN A 66 15.20 7.90 8.87
CA GLN A 66 14.35 8.28 10.02
C GLN A 66 14.08 9.80 10.12
N ASN A 67 14.36 10.57 9.06
CA ASN A 67 14.22 12.03 9.08
C ASN A 67 12.88 12.48 8.49
N THR A 68 11.80 12.29 9.23
CA THR A 68 10.43 12.64 8.78
C THR A 68 10.20 14.13 8.55
N SER A 69 11.14 14.99 8.95
CA SER A 69 11.10 16.45 8.72
C SER A 69 11.27 16.84 7.25
N ASP A 70 11.83 15.93 6.43
CA ASP A 70 12.05 16.15 4.99
C ASP A 70 10.83 15.76 4.11
N LEU A 71 9.76 15.23 4.70
CA LEU A 71 8.53 14.94 3.94
C LEU A 71 7.87 16.26 3.54
N PRO A 72 7.77 16.57 2.23
CA PRO A 72 7.21 17.83 1.78
C PRO A 72 5.70 17.90 2.05
N ASP A 73 5.15 19.12 2.03
CA ASP A 73 3.71 19.43 2.19
C ASP A 73 2.79 18.82 1.13
N TYR A 74 3.31 18.02 0.17
CA TYR A 74 2.53 17.22 -0.79
C TYR A 74 1.87 15.99 -0.16
N ALA A 75 1.57 16.04 1.14
CA ALA A 75 1.10 14.93 1.94
C ALA A 75 -0.16 14.25 1.36
N PRO A 76 -1.19 14.97 0.84
CA PRO A 76 -2.36 14.35 0.21
C PRO A 76 -2.03 13.38 -0.93
N LYS A 77 -1.23 13.83 -1.92
CA LYS A 77 -0.94 13.02 -3.11
C LYS A 77 0.04 11.89 -2.79
N MET A 78 1.01 12.14 -1.91
CA MET A 78 1.92 11.11 -1.42
C MET A 78 1.16 10.00 -0.70
N ARG A 79 0.24 10.35 0.21
CA ARG A 79 -0.65 9.43 0.93
C ARG A 79 -1.40 8.52 -0.04
N GLN A 80 -2.01 9.11 -1.06
CA GLN A 80 -2.73 8.35 -2.08
C GLN A 80 -1.80 7.39 -2.85
N LEU A 81 -0.64 7.85 -3.30
CA LEU A 81 0.30 7.02 -4.06
C LEU A 81 0.87 5.86 -3.22
N LEU A 82 1.11 6.09 -1.92
CA LEU A 82 1.55 5.05 -0.99
C LEU A 82 0.45 4.02 -0.74
N MET A 83 -0.81 4.45 -0.62
CA MET A 83 -1.95 3.56 -0.52
C MET A 83 -2.14 2.73 -1.81
N ASP A 84 -2.04 3.38 -2.98
CA ASP A 84 -2.09 2.71 -4.28
C ASP A 84 -0.96 1.66 -4.42
N ARG A 85 0.24 1.99 -3.92
CA ARG A 85 1.39 1.07 -3.85
C ARG A 85 1.13 -0.12 -2.93
N CYS A 86 0.57 0.13 -1.74
CA CYS A 86 0.15 -0.92 -0.80
C CYS A 86 -0.83 -1.88 -1.48
N MET A 87 -1.89 -1.33 -2.08
CA MET A 87 -2.90 -2.09 -2.82
C MET A 87 -2.32 -2.85 -4.01
N ALA A 88 -1.35 -2.28 -4.73
CA ALA A 88 -0.69 -2.95 -5.86
C ALA A 88 0.09 -4.18 -5.42
N TYR A 89 0.83 -4.09 -4.30
CA TYR A 89 1.53 -5.23 -3.70
C TYR A 89 0.55 -6.31 -3.21
N PHE A 90 -0.53 -5.92 -2.54
CA PHE A 90 -1.60 -6.85 -2.15
C PHE A 90 -2.20 -7.58 -3.36
N ASN A 91 -2.58 -6.85 -4.41
CA ASN A 91 -3.17 -7.44 -5.61
C ASN A 91 -2.21 -8.40 -6.32
N LEU A 92 -0.92 -8.05 -6.38
CA LEU A 92 0.11 -8.93 -6.91
C LEU A 92 0.27 -10.20 -6.06
N ALA A 93 0.21 -10.08 -4.73
CA ALA A 93 0.23 -11.21 -3.80
C ALA A 93 -0.96 -12.14 -4.04
N CYS A 94 -2.17 -11.60 -4.17
CA CYS A 94 -3.37 -12.39 -4.50
C CYS A 94 -3.24 -13.09 -5.85
N ALA A 95 -2.67 -12.43 -6.87
CA ALA A 95 -2.45 -13.03 -8.18
C ALA A 95 -1.49 -14.23 -8.09
N PHE A 96 -0.36 -14.08 -7.39
CA PHE A 96 0.56 -15.19 -7.15
C PHE A 96 -0.05 -16.31 -6.30
N HIS A 97 -0.87 -15.97 -5.30
CA HIS A 97 -1.53 -16.97 -4.46
C HIS A 97 -2.48 -17.84 -5.28
N ARG A 98 -3.30 -17.22 -6.14
CA ARG A 98 -4.22 -17.94 -7.05
C ARG A 98 -3.49 -18.81 -8.06
N ASP A 99 -2.28 -18.41 -8.44
CA ASP A 99 -1.38 -19.15 -9.33
C ASP A 99 -0.64 -20.30 -8.62
N GLY A 100 -0.82 -20.46 -7.30
CA GLY A 100 -0.12 -21.46 -6.50
C GLY A 100 1.32 -21.08 -6.13
N ASN A 101 1.79 -19.90 -6.53
CA ASN A 101 3.12 -19.40 -6.20
C ASN A 101 3.15 -18.77 -4.79
N VAL A 102 3.03 -19.63 -3.80
CA VAL A 102 2.90 -19.26 -2.37
C VAL A 102 4.06 -18.43 -1.84
N GLN A 103 5.29 -18.62 -2.37
CA GLN A 103 6.44 -17.86 -1.89
C GLN A 103 6.43 -16.41 -2.40
N ASN A 104 6.11 -16.21 -3.68
CA ASN A 104 5.94 -14.86 -4.20
C ASN A 104 4.71 -14.19 -3.58
N ALA A 105 3.63 -14.94 -3.29
CA ALA A 105 2.48 -14.43 -2.58
C ALA A 105 2.86 -13.91 -1.19
N ALA A 106 3.51 -14.73 -0.36
CA ALA A 106 3.96 -14.35 0.98
C ALA A 106 4.87 -13.12 0.96
N SER A 107 5.85 -13.07 0.06
CA SER A 107 6.75 -11.92 -0.07
C SER A 107 6.01 -10.62 -0.41
N ASN A 108 5.02 -10.67 -1.31
CA ASN A 108 4.26 -9.48 -1.69
C ASN A 108 3.24 -9.07 -0.62
N TYR A 109 2.63 -10.02 0.10
CA TYR A 109 1.81 -9.68 1.27
C TYR A 109 2.66 -9.00 2.33
N GLN A 110 3.84 -9.54 2.65
CA GLN A 110 4.75 -8.90 3.60
C GLN A 110 5.04 -7.45 3.21
N ARG A 111 5.41 -7.19 1.94
CA ARG A 111 5.64 -5.83 1.43
C ARG A 111 4.41 -4.93 1.58
N SER A 112 3.22 -5.42 1.20
CA SER A 112 1.97 -4.68 1.36
C SER A 112 1.72 -4.31 2.82
N THR A 113 1.88 -5.26 3.74
CA THR A 113 1.60 -5.04 5.17
C THR A 113 2.60 -4.05 5.80
N THR A 114 3.90 -4.18 5.49
CA THR A 114 4.93 -3.24 5.95
C THR A 114 4.67 -1.82 5.46
N LEU A 115 4.27 -1.66 4.19
CA LEU A 115 3.89 -0.35 3.65
C LEU A 115 2.65 0.23 4.33
N GLY A 116 1.61 -0.59 4.54
CA GLY A 116 0.38 -0.18 5.22
C GLY A 116 0.63 0.28 6.66
N GLU A 117 1.43 -0.48 7.43
CA GLU A 117 1.81 -0.12 8.79
C GLU A 117 2.61 1.19 8.82
N THR A 118 3.59 1.33 7.92
CA THR A 118 4.40 2.55 7.83
C THR A 118 3.52 3.76 7.50
N LEU A 119 2.59 3.61 6.56
CA LEU A 119 1.67 4.68 6.14
C LEU A 119 0.75 5.12 7.30
N LEU A 120 0.17 4.17 8.03
CA LEU A 120 -0.67 4.45 9.21
C LEU A 120 0.11 5.14 10.34
N GLN A 121 1.34 4.69 10.61
CA GLN A 121 2.16 5.22 11.71
C GLN A 121 2.76 6.59 11.41
N THR A 122 3.20 6.84 10.18
CA THR A 122 4.07 7.99 9.88
C THR A 122 3.40 9.09 9.07
N VAL A 123 2.47 8.74 8.18
CA VAL A 123 1.91 9.69 7.20
C VAL A 123 0.48 10.08 7.53
N LEU A 124 -0.23 9.23 8.28
CA LEU A 124 -1.61 9.43 8.71
C LEU A 124 -1.77 9.80 10.17
N ALA A 125 -0.65 9.96 10.91
CA ALA A 125 -0.68 10.47 12.27
C ALA A 125 -1.35 11.86 12.31
N PRO A 126 -2.19 12.16 13.31
CA PRO A 126 -2.89 13.43 13.40
C PRO A 126 -1.87 14.58 13.44
N ARG A 127 -2.03 15.51 12.49
CA ARG A 127 -1.32 16.79 12.43
C ARG A 127 -2.35 17.91 12.51
N ASP A 128 -1.92 19.09 12.94
CA ASP A 128 -2.68 20.35 12.87
C ASP A 128 -2.84 20.82 11.41
N GLU A 129 -3.40 19.95 10.56
CA GLU A 129 -3.67 20.20 9.15
C GLU A 129 -5.09 20.79 8.97
N PRO A 130 -5.30 21.65 7.96
CA PRO A 130 -6.60 22.26 7.69
C PRO A 130 -7.70 21.21 7.42
N GLU A 131 -8.94 21.58 7.77
CA GLU A 131 -10.13 20.72 7.74
C GLU A 131 -10.39 20.06 6.37
N LYS A 132 -10.08 20.77 5.28
CA LYS A 132 -10.21 20.26 3.89
C LYS A 132 -9.38 19.00 3.60
N ASP A 133 -8.31 18.77 4.34
CA ASP A 133 -7.44 17.61 4.16
C ASP A 133 -7.83 16.47 5.12
N ALA A 134 -8.74 16.71 6.08
CA ALA A 134 -9.16 15.74 7.07
C ALA A 134 -9.99 14.60 6.48
N GLU A 135 -10.87 14.89 5.53
CA GLU A 135 -11.70 13.88 4.86
C GLU A 135 -10.84 12.91 4.05
N LEU A 136 -9.93 13.43 3.22
CA LEU A 136 -9.00 12.59 2.45
C LEU A 136 -8.07 11.79 3.36
N ARG A 137 -7.61 12.35 4.48
CA ARG A 137 -6.82 11.61 5.48
C ARG A 137 -7.63 10.45 6.06
N PHE A 138 -8.89 10.69 6.44
CA PHE A 138 -9.78 9.66 6.96
C PHE A 138 -10.03 8.56 5.94
N GLU A 139 -10.31 8.93 4.68
CA GLU A 139 -10.50 7.98 3.59
C GLU A 139 -9.25 7.12 3.37
N VAL A 140 -8.07 7.74 3.22
CA VAL A 140 -6.81 7.01 3.03
C VAL A 140 -6.50 6.14 4.25
N HIS A 141 -6.79 6.60 5.46
CA HIS A 141 -6.62 5.82 6.68
C HIS A 141 -7.51 4.59 6.70
N SER A 142 -8.81 4.77 6.50
CA SER A 142 -9.80 3.68 6.47
C SER A 142 -9.47 2.64 5.39
N ASN A 143 -9.15 3.11 4.18
CA ASN A 143 -8.77 2.24 3.06
C ASN A 143 -7.46 1.51 3.34
N THR A 144 -6.45 2.19 3.89
CA THR A 144 -5.16 1.56 4.23
C THR A 144 -5.33 0.50 5.31
N LEU A 145 -6.10 0.78 6.36
CA LEU A 145 -6.40 -0.17 7.43
C LEU A 145 -7.11 -1.40 6.88
N THR A 146 -8.10 -1.20 6.00
CA THR A 146 -8.80 -2.30 5.32
C THR A 146 -7.84 -3.17 4.51
N ILE A 147 -7.00 -2.55 3.66
CA ILE A 147 -6.00 -3.29 2.86
C ILE A 147 -5.04 -4.07 3.78
N LEU A 148 -4.58 -3.43 4.86
CA LEU A 148 -3.65 -4.04 5.81
C LEU A 148 -4.25 -5.27 6.49
N LEU A 149 -5.46 -5.18 7.02
CA LEU A 149 -6.15 -6.28 7.69
C LEU A 149 -6.37 -7.46 6.75
N VAL A 150 -6.84 -7.21 5.52
CA VAL A 150 -7.04 -8.27 4.53
C VAL A 150 -5.70 -8.90 4.12
N ALA A 151 -4.67 -8.08 3.86
CA ALA A 151 -3.34 -8.57 3.50
C ALA A 151 -2.71 -9.42 4.61
N LEU A 152 -2.83 -9.03 5.88
CA LEU A 152 -2.34 -9.80 7.02
C LEU A 152 -3.06 -11.15 7.15
N ARG A 153 -4.39 -11.16 7.05
CA ARG A 153 -5.18 -12.40 7.11
C ARG A 153 -4.79 -13.37 5.99
N SER A 154 -4.73 -12.87 4.75
CA SER A 154 -4.32 -13.69 3.60
C SER A 154 -2.86 -14.16 3.70
N TRP A 155 -1.97 -13.37 4.30
CA TRP A 155 -0.60 -13.80 4.54
C TRP A 155 -0.53 -14.92 5.58
N ALA A 156 -1.27 -14.80 6.69
CA ALA A 156 -1.33 -15.83 7.71
C ALA A 156 -1.82 -17.16 7.12
N GLU A 157 -2.85 -17.13 6.27
CA GLU A 157 -3.34 -18.31 5.54
C GLU A 157 -2.24 -18.96 4.69
N VAL A 158 -1.51 -18.16 3.90
CA VAL A 158 -0.39 -18.66 3.10
C VAL A 158 0.71 -19.26 3.96
N GLU A 159 1.07 -18.62 5.08
CA GLU A 159 2.09 -19.12 6.01
C GLU A 159 1.67 -20.45 6.66
N ARG A 160 0.39 -20.62 7.01
CA ARG A 160 -0.15 -21.91 7.48
C ARG A 160 -0.05 -22.98 6.39
N ALA A 161 -0.46 -22.64 5.15
CA ALA A 161 -0.45 -23.58 4.03
C ALA A 161 0.94 -24.13 3.70
N ILE A 162 2.00 -23.34 3.94
CA ILE A 162 3.40 -23.76 3.76
C ILE A 162 4.04 -24.34 5.04
N GLY A 163 3.25 -24.59 6.09
CA GLY A 163 3.71 -25.22 7.33
C GLY A 163 4.41 -24.29 8.33
N ARG A 164 4.43 -22.97 8.10
CA ARG A 164 5.04 -21.97 9.00
C ARG A 164 4.06 -21.48 10.06
N VAL A 165 3.55 -22.41 10.88
CA VAL A 165 2.47 -22.15 11.85
C VAL A 165 2.81 -21.01 12.84
N THR A 166 4.01 -20.98 13.40
CA THR A 166 4.43 -19.90 14.32
C THR A 166 4.48 -18.54 13.63
N SER A 167 4.78 -18.50 12.33
CA SER A 167 4.75 -17.27 11.54
C SER A 167 3.32 -16.76 11.40
N ALA A 168 2.40 -17.66 11.00
CA ALA A 168 0.98 -17.34 10.89
C ALA A 168 0.37 -16.83 12.20
N GLN A 169 0.66 -17.49 13.32
CA GLN A 169 0.18 -17.06 14.65
C GLN A 169 0.64 -15.64 15.02
N ARG A 170 1.89 -15.27 14.69
CA ARG A 170 2.38 -13.90 14.91
C ARG A 170 1.66 -12.87 14.03
N ILE A 171 1.33 -13.25 12.80
CA ILE A 171 0.58 -12.39 11.89
C ILE A 171 -0.86 -12.22 12.39
N GLU A 172 -1.49 -13.28 12.88
CA GLU A 172 -2.84 -13.24 13.47
C GLU A 172 -2.89 -12.38 14.73
N ALA A 173 -1.87 -12.45 15.58
CA ALA A 173 -1.75 -11.55 16.74
C ALA A 173 -1.67 -10.08 16.32
N ARG A 174 -1.01 -9.77 15.18
CA ARG A 174 -1.00 -8.40 14.62
C ARG A 174 -2.37 -7.97 14.11
N VAL A 175 -3.15 -8.88 13.51
CA VAL A 175 -4.54 -8.61 13.10
C VAL A 175 -5.38 -8.26 14.32
N ALA A 176 -5.32 -9.08 15.37
CA ALA A 176 -6.07 -8.84 16.61
C ALA A 176 -5.70 -7.49 17.27
N ALA A 177 -4.42 -7.09 17.22
CA ALA A 177 -3.99 -5.80 17.76
C ALA A 177 -4.46 -4.58 16.96
N LEU A 178 -4.88 -4.76 15.69
CA LEU A 178 -5.36 -3.69 14.81
C LEU A 178 -6.89 -3.61 14.76
N GLU A 179 -7.58 -4.67 15.15
CA GLU A 179 -9.03 -4.67 15.24
C GLU A 179 -9.46 -4.02 16.56
N PRO A 180 -10.45 -3.12 16.55
CA PRO A 180 -11.03 -2.65 17.79
C PRO A 180 -11.62 -3.87 18.52
N GLU A 181 -11.28 -4.01 19.81
CA GLU A 181 -11.98 -4.94 20.71
C GLU A 181 -13.49 -4.75 20.48
N PRO A 182 -14.26 -5.82 20.24
CA PRO A 182 -15.70 -5.69 20.10
C PRO A 182 -16.18 -4.97 21.36
N CYS A 183 -16.83 -3.81 21.20
CA CYS A 183 -17.46 -3.13 22.32
C CYS A 183 -18.39 -4.15 22.97
N THR A 184 -17.95 -4.74 24.08
CA THR A 184 -18.83 -5.39 25.03
C THR A 184 -19.58 -4.22 25.66
N SER A 185 -20.58 -3.69 24.94
CA SER A 185 -21.64 -2.92 25.55
C SER A 185 -22.30 -3.89 26.51
N GLY A 186 -21.79 -3.88 27.74
CA GLY A 186 -22.36 -4.59 28.85
C GLY A 186 -23.82 -4.20 28.94
N ASP A 187 -24.65 -5.23 29.02
CA ASP A 187 -26.03 -5.14 29.41
C ASP A 187 -26.17 -4.25 30.65
N GLU A 188 -27.04 -3.25 30.57
CA GLU A 188 -27.82 -2.76 31.72
C GLU A 188 -29.29 -3.13 31.51
#